data_AF-A0A6B3IEX1-F1
#
_entry.id   AF-A0A6B3IEX1-F1
#
_cell.length_a   1.000
_cell.length_b   1.000
_cell.length_c   1.000
_cell.angle_alpha   90.00
_cell.angle_beta   90.00
_cell.angle_gamma   90.00
#
_symmetry.space_group_name_H-M   'P 1'
#
loop_
_entity.id
_entity.type
_entity.pdbx_description
1 polymer ?
#
loop_
_entity_poly.entity_id
_entity_poly.type
_entity_poly.pdbx_seq_one_letter_code
_entity_poly.pdbx_strand_id
1 'polypeptide(L)' 'RNGKTATFMPKPIFGDNGSGMHVHQSLWQGGTPLFYDEQGYAGLSDMARYYIGGILKHAPSLLAFTNPTVNSY' A
#
# COMPACT_ATOMS: atom_id res chain seq x y z
N ARG A 1 -7.01 25.98 -15.89
CA ARG A 1 -7.72 26.85 -14.93
C ARG A 1 -6.82 27.54 -13.88
N ASN A 2 -5.54 27.16 -13.67
CA ASN A 2 -4.60 27.91 -12.80
C ASN A 2 -3.21 28.17 -13.44
N GLY A 3 -3.03 27.91 -14.75
CA GLY A 3 -1.71 28.05 -15.41
C GLY A 3 -0.62 27.12 -14.87
N LYS A 4 -0.99 25.99 -14.26
CA LYS A 4 -0.08 24.97 -13.73
C LYS A 4 -0.36 23.62 -14.37
N THR A 5 0.61 22.72 -14.28
CA THR A 5 0.49 21.30 -14.63
C THR A 5 0.73 20.44 -13.39
N ALA A 6 -0.07 19.39 -13.20
CA ALA A 6 0.08 18.43 -12.12
C ALA A 6 0.50 17.09 -12.71
N THR A 7 1.37 16.37 -12.02
CA THR A 7 1.80 15.02 -12.39
C THR A 7 1.73 14.10 -11.19
N PHE A 8 1.38 12.85 -11.43
CA PHE A 8 1.38 11.76 -10.44
C PHE A 8 2.47 10.74 -10.74
N MET A 9 3.44 11.12 -11.58
CA MET A 9 4.60 10.30 -11.88
C MET A 9 5.33 9.94 -10.57
N PRO A 10 5.75 8.68 -10.37
CA PRO A 10 6.35 8.26 -9.09
C PRO A 10 7.63 9.01 -8.74
N LYS A 11 8.44 9.36 -9.74
CA LYS A 11 9.73 10.03 -9.54
C LYS A 11 9.99 11.04 -10.66
N PRO A 12 9.42 12.26 -10.58
CA PRO A 12 9.59 13.25 -11.63
C PRO A 12 10.94 13.99 -11.54
N ILE A 13 11.60 13.95 -10.38
CA ILE A 13 12.84 14.69 -10.09
C ILE A 13 13.87 13.75 -9.45
N PHE A 14 15.07 13.72 -10.02
CA PHE A 14 16.21 13.00 -9.44
C PHE A 14 16.73 13.72 -8.19
N GLY A 15 17.08 12.96 -7.15
CA GLY A 15 17.65 13.51 -5.90
C GLY A 15 16.64 14.14 -4.92
N ASP A 16 15.36 14.21 -5.27
CA ASP A 16 14.27 14.65 -4.38
C ASP A 16 13.25 13.53 -4.17
N ASN A 17 12.30 13.68 -3.26
CA ASN A 17 11.30 12.66 -2.94
C ASN A 17 10.40 12.32 -4.12
N GLY A 18 9.94 11.06 -4.14
CA GLY A 18 8.93 10.60 -5.08
C GLY A 18 7.49 10.88 -4.61
N SER A 19 6.53 10.64 -5.48
CA SER A 19 5.10 10.63 -5.15
C SER A 19 4.62 9.18 -5.01
N GLY A 20 4.17 8.80 -3.82
CA GLY A 20 3.59 7.48 -3.54
C GLY A 20 2.07 7.54 -3.35
N MET A 21 1.41 6.40 -3.49
CA MET A 21 -0.01 6.21 -3.20
C MET A 21 -0.16 5.13 -2.13
N HIS A 22 0.03 5.49 -0.86
CA HIS A 22 -0.12 4.54 0.24
C HIS A 22 -1.58 4.08 0.35
N VAL A 23 -1.80 2.76 0.48
CA VAL A 23 -3.13 2.16 0.56
C VAL A 23 -3.30 1.51 1.93
N HIS A 24 -4.10 2.13 2.80
CA HIS A 24 -4.50 1.56 4.07
C HIS A 24 -5.63 0.54 3.83
N GLN A 25 -5.47 -0.69 4.33
CA GLN A 25 -6.37 -1.82 4.06
C GLN A 25 -6.84 -2.45 5.37
N SER A 26 -8.12 -2.82 5.43
CA SER A 26 -8.71 -3.58 6.54
C SER A 26 -9.82 -4.48 6.01
N LEU A 27 -9.98 -5.66 6.63
CA LEU A 27 -11.11 -6.55 6.33
C LEU A 27 -12.18 -6.45 7.42
N TRP A 28 -13.44 -6.54 6.99
CA TRP A 28 -14.61 -6.42 7.85
C TRP A 28 -15.61 -7.51 7.47
N GLN A 29 -16.35 -8.03 8.44
CA GLN A 29 -17.44 -8.98 8.23
C GLN A 29 -18.60 -8.63 9.14
N GLY A 30 -19.79 -8.45 8.56
CA GLY A 30 -21.00 -8.11 9.33
C GLY A 30 -20.89 -6.83 10.15
N GLY A 31 -20.06 -5.86 9.72
CA GLY A 31 -19.82 -4.61 10.47
C GLY A 31 -18.76 -4.72 11.57
N THR A 32 -18.16 -5.90 11.76
CA THR A 32 -17.08 -6.11 12.74
C THR A 32 -15.71 -6.08 12.05
N PRO A 33 -14.72 -5.34 12.59
CA PRO A 33 -13.36 -5.33 12.06
C PRO A 33 -12.66 -6.67 12.31
N LEU A 34 -11.99 -7.22 11.30
CA LEU A 34 -11.32 -8.51 11.39
C LEU A 34 -9.83 -8.42 11.71
N PHE A 35 -9.25 -7.21 11.68
CA PHE A 35 -7.80 -7.05 11.80
C PHE A 35 -7.31 -6.77 13.22
N TYR A 36 -8.19 -6.36 14.13
CA TYR A 36 -7.81 -5.99 15.50
C TYR A 36 -7.73 -7.20 16.43
N ASP A 37 -6.68 -7.25 17.26
CA ASP A 37 -6.55 -8.15 18.40
C ASP A 37 -5.67 -7.48 19.47
N GLU A 38 -6.18 -7.35 20.69
CA GLU A 38 -5.49 -6.68 21.81
C GLU A 38 -4.17 -7.37 22.19
N GLN A 39 -4.08 -8.69 22.04
CA GLN A 39 -2.89 -9.47 22.42
C GLN A 39 -1.87 -9.57 21.28
N GLY A 40 -2.28 -9.21 20.06
CA GLY A 40 -1.44 -9.29 18.87
C GLY A 40 -0.34 -8.21 18.85
N TYR A 41 0.81 -8.54 18.26
CA TYR A 41 1.84 -7.54 17.97
C TYR A 41 1.24 -6.40 17.14
N ALA A 42 1.48 -5.14 17.58
CA ALA A 42 0.90 -3.93 16.98
C ALA A 42 -0.65 -3.92 16.96
N GLY A 43 -1.31 -4.68 17.83
CA GLY A 43 -2.77 -4.79 17.90
C GLY A 43 -3.39 -5.60 16.75
N LEU A 44 -2.61 -6.49 16.13
CA LEU A 44 -3.00 -7.22 14.93
C LEU A 44 -3.37 -8.67 15.21
N SER A 45 -4.59 -9.04 14.81
CA SER A 45 -5.06 -10.43 14.76
C SER A 45 -4.19 -11.29 13.83
N ASP A 46 -4.28 -12.61 13.99
CA ASP A 46 -3.65 -13.55 13.06
C ASP A 46 -4.17 -13.38 11.62
N MET A 47 -5.45 -13.03 11.43
CA MET A 47 -6.00 -12.72 10.10
C MET A 47 -5.24 -11.57 9.44
N ALA A 48 -4.99 -10.48 10.17
CA ALA A 48 -4.20 -9.36 9.66
C ALA A 48 -2.75 -9.77 9.37
N ARG A 49 -2.13 -10.56 10.27
CA ARG A 49 -0.76 -11.04 10.10
C ARG A 49 -0.61 -11.94 8.87
N TYR A 50 -1.57 -12.84 8.62
CA TYR A 50 -1.58 -13.69 7.44
C TYR A 50 -1.88 -12.92 6.15
N TYR A 51 -2.76 -11.92 6.21
CA TYR A 51 -3.00 -11.00 5.10
C TYR A 51 -1.72 -10.24 4.70
N ILE A 52 -1.01 -9.69 5.68
CA ILE A 52 0.31 -9.05 5.47
C ILE A 52 1.31 -10.06 4.90
N GLY A 53 1.37 -11.27 5.47
CA GLY A 53 2.24 -12.34 4.98
C GLY A 53 1.98 -12.69 3.51
N GLY A 54 0.71 -12.70 3.07
CA GLY A 54 0.33 -12.88 1.68
C GLY A 54 0.84 -11.74 0.78
N ILE A 55 0.66 -10.49 1.18
CA ILE A 55 1.18 -9.32 0.45
C ILE A 55 2.70 -9.41 0.29
N LEU A 56 3.42 -9.67 1.38
CA LEU A 56 4.89 -9.74 1.36
C LEU A 56 5.38 -10.91 0.50
N LYS A 57 4.75 -12.09 0.61
CA LYS A 57 5.09 -13.27 -0.20
C LYS A 57 4.89 -13.02 -1.70
N HIS A 58 3.82 -12.32 -2.07
CA HIS A 58 3.45 -12.07 -3.47
C HIS A 58 3.91 -10.70 -3.99
N ALA A 59 4.68 -9.93 -3.22
CA ALA A 59 5.16 -8.61 -3.62
C ALA A 59 5.84 -8.61 -5.00
N PRO A 60 6.74 -9.57 -5.36
CA PRO A 60 7.38 -9.56 -6.68
C PRO A 60 6.39 -9.57 -7.86
N SER A 61 5.31 -10.35 -7.77
CA SER A 61 4.26 -10.39 -8.80
C SER A 61 3.30 -9.21 -8.69
N LEU A 62 3.01 -8.75 -7.47
CA LEU A 62 2.05 -7.68 -7.22
C LEU A 62 2.56 -6.32 -7.70
N LEU A 63 3.88 -6.07 -7.60
CA LEU A 63 4.52 -4.83 -8.03
C LEU A 63 4.31 -4.53 -9.51
N ALA A 64 4.05 -5.53 -10.36
CA ALA A 64 3.68 -5.31 -11.75
C ALA A 64 2.39 -4.48 -11.91
N PHE A 65 1.50 -4.51 -10.90
CA PHE A 65 0.25 -3.76 -10.88
C PHE A 65 0.33 -2.51 -10.01
N THR A 66 0.97 -2.60 -8.83
CA THR A 66 1.05 -1.45 -7.91
C THR A 66 2.12 -0.44 -8.33
N ASN A 67 3.11 -0.87 -9.12
CA ASN A 67 4.23 -0.07 -9.62
C ASN A 67 4.42 -0.32 -11.13
N PRO A 68 3.43 0.02 -11.98
CA PRO A 68 3.30 -0.53 -13.33
C PRO A 68 4.11 0.23 -14.40
N THR A 69 4.94 1.20 -14.02
CA THR A 69 5.72 2.00 -14.98
C THR A 69 7.21 1.84 -14.72
N VAL A 70 8.04 2.02 -15.76
CA VAL A 70 9.50 2.03 -15.61
C VAL A 70 9.94 3.07 -14.57
N ASN A 71 9.30 4.26 -14.56
CA ASN A 71 9.57 5.34 -13.61
C ASN A 71 9.15 5.03 -12.16
N SER A 72 8.48 3.89 -11.91
CA SER A 72 8.15 3.45 -10.55
C SER A 72 9.36 2.91 -9.79
N TYR A 73 10.45 2.65 -10.50
CA TYR A 73 11.73 2.13 -10.01
C TYR A 73 12.84 3.16 -10.23
#